data_AF-A0A6G4ZS62-F1
#
_entry.id   AF-A0A6G4ZS62-F1
#
_cell.length_a   1.000
_cell.length_b   1.000
_cell.length_c   1.000
_cell.angle_alpha   90.00
_cell.angle_beta   90.00
_cell.angle_gamma   90.00
#
_symmetry.space_group_name_H-M   'P 1'
#
loop_
_entity.id
_entity.type
_entity.pdbx_description
1 polymer ?
#
loop_
_entity_poly.entity_id
_entity_poly.type
_entity_poly.pdbx_seq_one_letter_code
_entity_poly.pdbx_strand_id
1 'polypeptide(L)' 'QGNFTRFINHSEDPNVESLSVYVEEIMHIIFVALKPIKKDAQLCYHYGDIFWKKRRHAEIQLVDL' A
#
# COMPACT_ATOMS: atom_id res chain seq x y z
N GLN A 1 -1.85 -7.02 -15.93
CA GLN A 1 -3.24 -6.65 -15.61
C GLN A 1 -3.34 -6.37 -14.11
N GLY A 2 -4.38 -5.67 -13.65
CA GLY A 2 -4.62 -5.32 -12.24
C GLY A 2 -6.03 -4.79 -12.06
N ASN A 3 -6.39 -4.32 -10.86
CA ASN A 3 -7.72 -3.73 -10.58
C ASN A 3 -7.57 -2.29 -10.06
N PHE A 4 -8.64 -1.70 -9.52
CA PHE A 4 -8.67 -0.34 -9.00
C PHE A 4 -7.83 -0.13 -7.72
N THR A 5 -7.49 -1.18 -6.96
CA THR A 5 -6.74 -1.01 -5.69
C THR A 5 -5.28 -0.59 -5.91
N ARG A 6 -4.76 -0.75 -7.13
CA ARG A 6 -3.41 -0.29 -7.51
C ARG A 6 -3.23 1.23 -7.44
N PHE A 7 -4.31 1.98 -7.31
CA PHE A 7 -4.32 3.45 -7.24
C PHE A 7 -4.50 3.98 -5.81
N ILE A 8 -4.62 3.09 -4.81
CA ILE A 8 -4.66 3.48 -3.39
C ILE A 8 -3.30 4.07 -3.03
N ASN A 9 -3.30 5.28 -2.47
CA ASN A 9 -2.08 6.01 -2.17
C ASN A 9 -1.53 5.68 -0.79
N HIS A 10 -0.30 6.14 -0.54
CA HIS A 10 0.31 6.05 0.77
C HIS A 10 -0.23 7.12 1.74
N SER A 11 -0.33 6.76 3.02
CA SER A 11 -0.42 7.69 4.15
C SER A 11 0.23 7.06 5.38
N GLU A 12 0.84 7.89 6.25
CA GLU A 12 1.29 7.52 7.59
C GLU A 12 0.13 7.41 8.61
N ASP A 13 -1.01 8.04 8.30
CA ASP A 13 -2.31 7.82 8.98
C ASP A 13 -3.31 7.21 7.98
N PRO A 14 -3.22 5.91 7.69
CA PRO A 14 -4.08 5.25 6.71
C PRO A 14 -5.50 4.99 7.24
N ASN A 15 -6.42 4.71 6.33
CA ASN A 15 -7.79 4.25 6.67
C ASN A 15 -8.07 2.82 6.19
N VAL A 16 -7.15 2.21 5.46
CA VAL A 16 -7.15 0.80 5.11
C VAL A 16 -5.76 0.18 5.32
N GLU A 17 -5.70 -1.13 5.58
CA GLU A 17 -4.47 -1.91 5.68
C GLU A 17 -4.50 -3.06 4.67
N SER A 18 -3.34 -3.37 4.06
CA SER A 18 -3.19 -4.55 3.21
C SER A 18 -2.79 -5.77 4.03
N LEU A 19 -3.53 -6.87 3.89
CA LEU A 19 -3.23 -8.14 4.54
C LEU A 19 -2.98 -9.24 3.52
N SER A 20 -2.06 -10.14 3.87
CA SER A 20 -1.80 -11.38 3.14
C SER A 20 -2.65 -12.50 3.74
N VAL A 21 -3.56 -13.07 2.94
CA VAL A 21 -4.50 -14.11 3.41
C VAL A 21 -4.40 -15.32 2.49
N TYR A 22 -4.30 -16.51 3.10
CA TYR A 22 -4.27 -17.78 2.38
C TYR A 22 -5.69 -18.36 2.29
N VAL A 23 -6.20 -18.50 1.06
CA VAL A 23 -7.54 -19.02 0.79
C VAL A 23 -7.42 -20.00 -0.37
N GLU A 24 -7.99 -21.21 -0.22
CA GLU A 24 -8.00 -22.23 -1.28
C GLU A 24 -6.62 -22.47 -1.91
N GLU A 25 -5.61 -22.59 -1.05
CA GLU A 25 -4.21 -22.84 -1.44
C GLU A 25 -3.51 -21.69 -2.18
N ILE A 26 -4.14 -20.51 -2.24
CA ILE A 26 -3.62 -19.32 -2.93
C ILE A 26 -3.41 -18.19 -1.92
N MET A 27 -2.27 -17.50 -2.03
CA MET A 27 -2.02 -16.26 -1.30
C MET A 27 -2.67 -15.08 -2.00
N HIS A 28 -3.57 -14.40 -1.29
CA HIS A 28 -4.24 -13.19 -1.73
C HIS A 28 -3.77 -11.97 -0.93
N ILE A 29 -3.80 -10.81 -1.57
CA ILE A 29 -3.68 -9.51 -0.90
C ILE A 29 -5.08 -8.92 -0.83
N ILE A 30 -5.55 -8.63 0.38
CA ILE A 30 -6.83 -7.95 0.62
C ILE A 30 -6.59 -6.60 1.31
N PHE A 31 -7.57 -5.70 1.21
CA PHE A 31 -7.59 -4.45 1.98
C PHE A 31 -8.74 -4.49 2.99
N VAL A 32 -8.42 -4.20 4.24
CA VAL A 32 -9.41 -4.10 5.33
C VAL A 32 -9.48 -2.67 5.85
N ALA A 33 -10.67 -2.21 6.21
CA ALA A 33 -10.85 -0.88 6.79
C ALA A 33 -10.37 -0.86 8.24
N LEU A 34 -9.55 0.14 8.60
CA LEU A 34 -9.07 0.35 9.97
C LEU A 34 -10.01 1.23 10.79
N LYS A 35 -10.82 2.05 10.12
CA LYS A 35 -11.74 3.02 10.70
C LYS A 35 -12.95 3.23 9.78
N PRO A 36 -14.10 3.73 10.27
CA PRO A 36 -15.23 4.06 9.42
C PRO A 36 -14.82 5.02 8.30
N ILE A 37 -15.18 4.68 7.06
CA ILE A 37 -14.80 5.45 5.86
C ILE A 37 -16.02 6.19 5.36
N LYS A 38 -15.97 7.53 5.40
CA LYS A 38 -17.04 8.36 4.84
C LYS A 38 -17.06 8.21 3.32
N LYS A 39 -18.24 8.38 2.72
CA LYS A 39 -18.38 8.46 1.26
C LYS A 39 -17.39 9.49 0.69
N ASP A 40 -16.78 9.15 -0.44
CA ASP A 40 -15.82 9.97 -1.18
C ASP A 40 -14.48 10.24 -0.45
N ALA A 41 -14.27 9.71 0.74
CA ALA A 41 -12.97 9.75 1.39
C ALA A 41 -11.95 8.93 0.59
N GLN A 42 -10.76 9.49 0.37
CA GLN A 42 -9.67 8.78 -0.29
C GLN A 42 -9.23 7.59 0.54
N LEU A 43 -9.02 6.44 -0.10
CA LEU A 43 -8.39 5.29 0.52
C LEU A 43 -6.88 5.46 0.53
N CYS A 44 -6.26 5.27 1.69
CA CYS A 44 -4.81 5.28 1.85
C CYS A 44 -4.36 4.12 2.75
N TYR A 45 -3.21 3.53 2.44
CA TYR A 45 -2.55 2.50 3.26
C TYR A 45 -1.07 2.80 3.50
N HIS A 46 -0.49 2.19 4.52
CA HIS A 46 0.94 2.25 4.73
C HIS A 46 1.64 1.31 3.74
N TYR A 47 2.47 1.83 2.82
CA TYR A 47 3.14 1.03 1.79
C TYR A 47 4.20 0.07 2.34
N GLY A 48 4.54 0.24 3.61
CA GLY A 48 5.54 -0.56 4.32
C GLY A 48 6.93 0.06 4.24
N ASP A 49 7.70 -0.11 5.31
CA ASP A 49 9.04 0.46 5.44
C ASP A 49 9.99 0.00 4.33
N ILE A 50 9.80 -1.22 3.84
CA ILE A 50 10.64 -1.80 2.78
C ILE A 50 10.48 -1.01 1.48
N PHE A 51 9.27 -0.55 1.15
CA PHE A 51 9.03 0.27 -0.03
C PHE A 51 9.83 1.58 0.06
N TRP A 52 9.72 2.27 1.20
CA TRP A 52 10.42 3.54 1.41
C TRP A 52 11.94 3.39 1.49
N LYS A 53 12.43 2.32 2.11
CA LYS A 53 13.86 1.98 2.11
C LYS A 53 14.39 1.83 0.67
N LYS A 54 13.70 1.05 -0.17
CA LYS A 54 14.10 0.86 -1.58
C LYS A 54 14.10 2.17 -2.37
N ARG A 55 13.10 3.02 -2.15
CA ARG A 55 13.00 4.31 -2.85
C ARG A 55 14.13 5.27 -2.49
N ARG A 56 14.47 5.38 -1.21
CA ARG A 56 15.62 6.19 -0.76
C ARG A 56 16.94 5.72 -1.37
N HIS A 57 17.16 4.41 -1.47
CA HIS A 57 18.36 3.88 -2.12
C HIS A 57 18.44 4.24 -3.61
N ALA A 58 17.31 4.20 -4.33
CA ALA A 58 17.26 4.56 -5.73
C ALA A 58 17.52 6.06 -5.97
N GLU A 59 17.01 6.94 -5.09
CA GLU A 59 17.27 8.38 -5.16
C GLU A 59 18.74 8.71 -4.95
N ILE A 60 19.40 8.08 -3.97
CA ILE A 60 20.84 8.25 -3.72
C ILE A 60 21.66 7.86 -4.97
N GLN A 61 21.32 6.74 -5.62
CA GLN A 61 22.03 6.31 -6.84
C GLN A 61 21.84 7.26 -8.04
N LEU A 62 20.79 8.07 -8.07
CA LEU A 62 20.52 9.02 -9.17
C LEU A 62 21.24 10.36 -8.99
N VAL A 63 21.65 10.73 -7.77
CA VAL A 63 22.42 11.96 -7.51
C VAL A 63 23.94 11.75 -7.58
N ASP A 64 24.39 10.51 -7.68
CA ASP A 64 25.81 10.13 -7.82
C ASP A 64 26.25 9.96 -9.31
N LEU A 65 25.43 10.40 -10.28
CA LEU A 65 25.67 10.37 -11.74
C LEU A 65 25.68 11.79 -12.33
#